data_AF-A0A6B2SKK0-F1
#
_entry.id   AF-A0A6B2SKK0-F1
#
_cell.length_a   1.000
_cell.length_b   1.000
_cell.length_c   1.000
_cell.angle_alpha   90.00
_cell.angle_beta   90.00
_cell.angle_gamma   90.00
#
_symmetry.space_group_name_H-M   'P 1'
#
loop_
_entity.id
_entity.type
_entity.pdbx_description
1 polymer ?
#
loop_
_entity_poly.entity_id
_entity_poly.type
_entity_poly.pdbx_seq_one_letter_code
_entity_poly.pdbx_strand_id
1 'polypeptide(L)' 'SEGMVLGAVQVPPDGRPVVFLADHPTTGGYPVVAVVRESDLAAAAQARPGTPVRFVAAGRRLPRRVA' A
#
# COMPACT_ATOMS: atom_id res chain seq x y z
N SER A 1 1.54 -12.94 -15.17
CA SER A 1 1.09 -11.58 -14.84
C SER A 1 -0.32 -11.64 -14.32
N GLU A 2 -0.65 -10.83 -13.32
CA GLU A 2 -1.96 -10.78 -12.68
C GLU A 2 -2.55 -9.37 -12.80
N GLY A 3 -3.88 -9.24 -12.76
CA GLY A 3 -4.55 -7.93 -12.76
C GLY A 3 -4.27 -7.18 -11.47
N MET A 4 -3.92 -5.90 -11.57
CA MET A 4 -3.68 -5.04 -10.41
C MET A 4 -4.90 -4.20 -10.06
N VAL A 5 -5.00 -3.90 -8.78
CA VAL A 5 -6.06 -3.06 -8.22
C VAL A 5 -5.44 -1.93 -7.41
N LEU A 6 -6.21 -0.86 -7.24
CA LEU A 6 -5.88 0.25 -6.36
C LEU A 6 -5.56 -0.29 -4.94
N GLY A 7 -4.42 0.17 -4.39
CA GLY A 7 -3.95 -0.22 -3.07
C GLY A 7 -3.21 -1.56 -3.01
N ALA A 8 -3.04 -2.28 -4.13
CA ALA A 8 -2.25 -3.50 -4.16
C ALA A 8 -0.81 -3.24 -3.67
N VAL A 9 -0.31 -4.14 -2.83
CA VAL A 9 1.05 -4.10 -2.28
C VAL A 9 1.86 -5.22 -2.90
N GLN A 10 2.74 -4.88 -3.84
CA GLN A 10 3.70 -5.82 -4.40
C GLN A 10 5.00 -5.84 -3.62
N VAL A 11 5.67 -7.01 -3.61
CA VAL A 11 7.03 -7.14 -3.10
C VAL A 11 7.92 -7.67 -4.23
N PRO A 12 8.73 -6.82 -4.87
CA PRO A 12 9.74 -7.23 -5.85
C PRO A 12 10.89 -8.03 -5.20
N PRO A 13 11.82 -8.59 -6.00
CA PRO A 13 12.96 -9.37 -5.49
C PRO A 13 13.91 -8.63 -4.54
N ASP A 14 13.92 -7.29 -4.56
CA ASP A 14 14.69 -6.46 -3.63
C ASP A 14 14.04 -6.36 -2.23
N GLY A 15 12.85 -6.94 -2.06
CA GLY A 15 12.13 -7.00 -0.80
C GLY A 15 11.44 -5.71 -0.39
N ARG A 16 11.44 -4.67 -1.23
CA ARG A 16 10.87 -3.36 -0.90
C ARG A 16 9.41 -3.26 -1.34
N PRO A 17 8.45 -3.10 -0.41
CA PRO A 17 7.04 -3.04 -0.80
C PRO A 17 6.73 -1.83 -1.67
N VAL A 18 5.91 -2.04 -2.70
CA VAL A 18 5.37 -1.00 -3.58
C VAL A 18 3.85 -0.98 -3.42
N VAL A 19 3.30 0.17 -3.01
CA VAL A 19 1.84 0.38 -2.93
C VAL A 19 1.38 1.09 -4.19
N PHE A 20 0.42 0.49 -4.88
CA PHE A 20 -0.15 1.04 -6.11
C PHE A 20 -1.28 2.05 -5.81
N LEU A 21 -1.18 3.24 -6.40
CA LEU A 21 -2.16 4.33 -6.27
C LEU A 21 -3.02 4.46 -7.54
N ALA A 22 -3.63 5.63 -7.78
CA ALA A 22 -4.59 5.84 -8.87
C ALA A 22 -4.04 5.48 -10.26
N ASP A 23 -2.75 5.72 -10.50
CA ASP A 23 -2.09 5.45 -11.79
C ASP A 23 -1.44 4.07 -11.86
N HIS A 24 -1.98 3.09 -11.12
CA HIS A 24 -1.42 1.75 -11.12
C HIS A 24 -1.48 1.10 -12.52
N PRO A 25 -0.50 0.26 -12.88
CA PRO A 25 -0.56 -0.48 -14.14
C PRO A 25 -1.78 -1.43 -14.12
N THR A 26 -2.27 -1.81 -15.29
CA THR A 26 -3.39 -2.77 -15.39
C THR A 26 -2.98 -4.19 -14.95
N THR A 27 -1.69 -4.53 -15.10
CA THR A 27 -1.14 -5.84 -14.73
C THR A 27 0.17 -5.70 -13.96
N GLY A 28 0.48 -6.73 -13.17
CA GLY A 28 1.67 -6.80 -12.34
C GLY A 28 2.45 -8.10 -12.54
N GLY A 29 3.77 -8.03 -12.33
CA GLY A 29 4.69 -9.16 -12.45
C GLY A 29 5.14 -9.77 -11.12
N TYR A 30 4.80 -9.16 -9.99
CA TYR A 30 5.24 -9.58 -8.66
C TYR A 30 4.05 -9.99 -7.77
N PRO A 31 4.27 -10.86 -6.77
CA PRO A 31 3.23 -11.25 -5.84
C PRO A 31 2.64 -10.05 -5.11
N VAL A 32 1.30 -10.01 -5.04
CA VAL A 32 0.57 -9.06 -4.19
C VAL A 32 0.40 -9.69 -2.80
N VAL A 33 1.02 -9.09 -1.78
CA VAL A 33 1.01 -9.65 -0.41
C VAL A 33 -0.12 -9.08 0.46
N ALA A 34 -0.69 -7.94 0.06
CA ALA A 34 -1.79 -7.27 0.73
C ALA A 34 -2.48 -6.26 -0.20
N VAL A 35 -3.65 -5.78 0.20
CA VAL A 35 -4.33 -4.64 -0.43
C VAL A 35 -4.66 -3.63 0.67
N VAL A 36 -4.17 -2.39 0.52
CA VAL A 36 -4.50 -1.28 1.41
C VAL A 36 -5.92 -0.82 1.12
N ARG A 37 -6.70 -0.55 2.17
CA ARG A 37 -8.05 -0.02 2.01
C ARG A 37 -8.00 1.35 1.35
N GLU A 38 -8.93 1.59 0.43
CA GLU A 38 -9.03 2.87 -0.27
C GLU A 38 -9.14 4.07 0.68
N SER A 39 -9.85 3.92 1.80
CA SER A 39 -9.97 4.95 2.84
C SER A 39 -8.65 5.39 3.46
N ASP A 40 -7.62 4.55 3.41
CA ASP A 40 -6.31 4.80 4.00
C ASP A 40 -5.29 5.31 2.96
N LEU A 41 -5.58 5.15 1.66
CA LEU A 41 -4.67 5.51 0.57
C LEU A 41 -4.45 7.01 0.45
N ALA A 42 -5.49 7.83 0.65
CA ALA A 42 -5.36 9.28 0.55
C ALA A 42 -4.34 9.81 1.57
N ALA A 43 -4.36 9.29 2.80
CA ALA A 43 -3.39 9.65 3.84
C ALA A 43 -1.99 9.13 3.50
N ALA A 44 -1.87 7.88 3.05
CA ALA A 44 -0.59 7.29 2.65
C ALA A 44 0.06 8.03 1.47
N ALA A 45 -0.73 8.51 0.51
CA ALA A 45 -0.26 9.25 -0.67
C ALA A 45 0.36 10.62 -0.32
N GLN A 46 0.12 11.15 0.88
CA GLN A 46 0.76 12.38 1.35
C GLN A 46 2.17 12.16 1.93
N ALA A 47 2.63 10.90 2.05
CA ALA A 47 3.96 10.58 2.54
C ALA A 47 5.04 11.13 1.60
N ARG A 48 6.04 11.81 2.16
CA ARG A 48 7.22 12.27 1.42
C ARG A 48 8.32 11.20 1.46
N PRO A 49 9.33 11.26 0.57
CA PRO A 49 10.51 10.42 0.71
C PRO A 49 11.10 10.50 2.12
N GLY A 50 11.35 9.35 2.73
CA GLY A 50 11.83 9.25 4.11
C GLY A 50 10.73 9.25 5.20
N THR A 51 9.46 9.49 4.86
CA THR A 51 8.36 9.33 5.82
C THR A 51 8.21 7.85 6.20
N PRO A 52 8.30 7.49 7.49
CA PRO A 52 8.08 6.10 7.92
C PRO A 52 6.61 5.69 7.72
N VAL A 53 6.40 4.50 7.16
CA VAL A 53 5.07 3.91 6.95
C VAL A 53 5.00 2.57 7.66
N ARG A 54 3.87 2.29 8.30
CA ARG A 54 3.61 1.01 8.97
C ARG A 54 2.24 0.47 8.59
N PHE A 55 2.23 -0.69 7.95
CA PHE A 55 0.99 -1.43 7.71
C PHE A 55 0.43 -2.01 9.02
N VAL A 56 -0.89 -2.07 9.10
CA VAL A 56 -1.61 -2.78 10.16
C VAL A 56 -2.68 -3.66 9.54
N ALA A 57 -2.83 -4.86 10.11
CA ALA A 57 -3.90 -5.76 9.71
C ALA A 57 -5.25 -5.06 9.87
N ALA A 58 -6.13 -5.26 8.89
CA ALA A 58 -7.38 -4.54 8.74
C ALA A 58 -8.31 -4.62 9.98
N GLY A 59 -8.23 -5.70 10.77
CA GLY A 59 -8.97 -5.88 12.02
C GLY A 59 -8.33 -5.22 13.25
N ARG A 60 -7.09 -4.73 13.14
CA ARG A 60 -6.37 -4.09 14.25
C ARG A 60 -6.55 -2.58 14.19
N ARG A 61 -7.52 -2.07 14.94
CA ARG A 61 -7.72 -0.62 15.08
C ARG A 61 -6.58 -0.04 15.93
N LEU A 62 -5.71 0.76 15.31
CA LEU A 62 -4.77 1.58 16.08
C LEU A 62 -5.54 2.69 16.80
N PRO A 63 -5.16 3.04 18.05
CA PRO A 63 -5.69 4.24 18.67
C PRO A 63 -5.36 5.44 17.78
N ARG A 64 -6.36 6.29 17.52
CA ARG A 64 -6.16 7.54 16.80
C ARG A 64 -5.16 8.38 17.59
N ARG A 65 -3.98 8.63 17.03
CA ARG A 65 -3.11 9.68 17.55
C ARG A 65 -3.75 11.01 17.18
N VAL A 66 -4.26 11.71 18.19
CA VAL A 66 -4.60 13.13 18.07
C VAL A 66 -3.26 13.84 17.97
N ALA A 67 -3.02 14.50 16.83
CA ALA A 67 -1.95 15.48 16.70
C ALA A 67 -2.37 16.77 17.40
#